data_AF-Q2UQ64-F1
#
_entry.id   AF-Q2UQ64-F1
#
_cell.length_a   1.000
_cell.length_b   1.000
_cell.length_c   1.000
_cell.angle_alpha   90.00
_cell.angle_beta   90.00
_cell.angle_gamma   90.00
#
_symmetry.space_group_name_H-M   'P 1'
#
loop_
_entity.id
_entity.type
_entity.pdbx_description
1 polymer ?
#
loop_
_entity_poly.entity_id
_entity_poly.type
_entity_poly.pdbx_seq_one_letter_code
_entity_poly.pdbx_strand_id
1 'polypeptide(L)'
;MITSLYTSEQFVESCGAILFDLSSPKKTVCLIHYHPKNEWLLAKGRRNCGESRHEAALREVREETGYQARLHPVTIYIRAPPMDEQGHMPDEPRCYPDLTEPFMGRLLDLLVRRRRSLLQDSFHWRRR
;
A
#
# COMPACT_ATOMS: atom_id res chain seq x y z
N MET A 1 12.37 5.29 -20.87
CA MET A 1 12.09 4.78 -19.50
C MET A 1 13.36 4.18 -18.96
N ILE A 2 13.68 4.41 -17.68
CA ILE A 2 14.80 3.73 -17.00
C ILE A 2 14.17 2.59 -16.20
N THR A 3 14.64 1.36 -16.42
CA THR A 3 14.16 0.17 -15.71
C THR A 3 15.18 -0.21 -14.64
N SER A 4 14.72 -0.32 -13.40
CA SER A 4 15.50 -0.88 -12.28
C SER A 4 15.08 -2.32 -12.03
N LEU A 5 16.05 -3.21 -11.80
CA LEU A 5 15.81 -4.61 -11.43
C LEU A 5 16.15 -4.82 -9.96
N TYR A 6 15.24 -5.45 -9.21
CA TYR A 6 15.43 -5.82 -7.81
C TYR A 6 15.21 -7.32 -7.64
N THR A 7 16.18 -8.04 -7.09
CA THR A 7 16.03 -9.44 -6.69
C THR A 7 15.24 -9.55 -5.38
N SER A 8 14.73 -10.73 -5.05
CA SER A 8 13.87 -10.95 -3.87
C SER A 8 14.51 -10.50 -2.54
N GLU A 9 15.83 -10.58 -2.42
CA GLU A 9 16.58 -10.16 -1.23
C GLU A 9 16.85 -8.66 -1.17
N GLN A 10 16.58 -7.91 -2.25
CA GLN A 10 16.84 -6.48 -2.34
C GLN A 10 15.63 -5.63 -1.95
N PHE A 11 14.45 -6.23 -1.82
CA PHE A 11 13.24 -5.49 -1.47
C PHE A 11 12.38 -6.19 -0.42
N VAL A 12 11.54 -5.37 0.21
CA VAL A 12 10.43 -5.84 1.03
C VAL A 12 9.14 -5.22 0.52
N GLU A 13 8.13 -6.04 0.30
CA GLU A 13 6.78 -5.59 -0.02
C GLU A 13 5.97 -5.41 1.27
N SER A 14 5.34 -4.26 1.41
CA SER A 14 4.43 -3.96 2.50
C SER A 14 3.04 -3.65 1.95
N CYS A 15 2.02 -4.26 2.55
CA CYS A 15 0.62 -4.13 2.17
C CYS A 15 -0.16 -3.54 3.33
N GLY A 16 -1.19 -2.77 3.02
CA GLY A 16 -2.04 -2.10 4.00
C GLY A 16 -3.23 -1.45 3.33
N ALA A 17 -4.09 -0.82 4.12
CA ALA A 17 -5.27 -0.15 3.60
C ALA A 17 -5.58 1.13 4.38
N ILE A 18 -6.33 2.02 3.73
CA ILE A 18 -6.96 3.16 4.39
C ILE A 18 -8.32 2.68 4.91
N LEU A 19 -8.43 2.53 6.23
CA LEU A 19 -9.66 2.08 6.85
C LEU A 19 -10.62 3.27 6.99
N PHE A 20 -11.70 3.26 6.23
CA PHE A 20 -12.77 4.25 6.32
C PHE A 20 -13.92 3.76 7.20
N ASP A 21 -14.40 4.61 8.08
CA ASP A 21 -15.73 4.44 8.68
C ASP A 21 -16.77 5.12 7.78
N LEU A 22 -17.63 4.28 7.20
CA LEU A 22 -18.71 4.70 6.31
C LEU A 22 -20.08 4.63 6.99
N SER A 23 -20.15 4.28 8.28
CA SER A 23 -21.40 4.12 9.02
C SER A 23 -22.10 5.45 9.29
N SER A 24 -21.35 6.55 9.35
CA SER A 24 -21.89 7.89 9.59
C SER A 24 -21.80 8.79 8.34
N PRO A 25 -22.62 9.86 8.25
CA PRO A 25 -22.50 10.85 7.18
C PRO A 25 -21.11 11.49 7.12
N LYS A 26 -20.42 11.59 8.27
CA LYS A 26 -19.05 12.08 8.34
C LYS A 26 -18.08 10.92 8.14
N LYS A 27 -17.50 10.86 6.95
CA LYS A 27 -16.45 9.89 6.61
C LYS A 27 -15.24 10.14 7.51
N THR A 28 -14.80 9.13 8.26
CA THR A 28 -13.56 9.19 9.05
C THR A 28 -12.58 8.13 8.59
N VAL A 29 -11.30 8.33 8.90
CA VAL A 29 -10.21 7.42 8.56
C VAL A 29 -9.50 7.01 9.85
N CYS A 30 -9.22 5.71 10.00
CA CYS A 30 -8.41 5.21 11.10
C CYS A 30 -6.92 5.43 10.81
N LEU A 31 -6.22 5.99 11.80
CA LEU A 31 -4.77 6.15 11.80
C LEU A 31 -4.20 5.51 13.06
N ILE A 32 -3.00 4.95 12.95
CA ILE A 32 -2.25 4.39 14.07
C ILE A 32 -1.30 5.45 14.59
N HIS A 33 -1.32 5.69 15.90
CA HIS A 33 -0.35 6.56 16.55
C HIS A 33 0.88 5.76 16.97
N TYR A 34 2.00 5.96 16.27
CA TYR A 34 3.26 5.34 16.62
C TYR A 34 4.00 6.20 17.66
N HIS A 35 3.76 5.93 18.94
CA HIS A 35 4.28 6.70 20.07
C HIS A 35 5.80 6.95 20.06
N PRO A 36 6.67 5.95 19.77
CA PRO A 36 8.12 6.16 19.85
C PRO A 36 8.66 7.26 18.93
N LYS A 37 7.99 7.52 17.81
CA LYS A 37 8.36 8.62 16.88
C LYS A 37 7.34 9.75 16.84
N ASN A 38 6.26 9.64 17.60
CA ASN A 38 5.13 10.56 17.56
C ASN A 38 4.58 10.80 16.13
N GLU A 39 4.48 9.73 15.35
CA GLU A 39 4.01 9.76 13.97
C GLU A 39 2.62 9.11 13.84
N TRP A 40 1.82 9.59 12.90
CA TRP A 40 0.54 8.98 12.54
C TRP A 40 0.70 8.21 11.24
N LEU A 41 0.36 6.92 11.26
CA LEU A 41 0.60 6.00 10.17
C LEU A 41 -0.71 5.36 9.72
N LEU A 42 -0.74 4.93 8.45
CA LEU A 42 -1.76 4.01 7.96
C LEU A 42 -1.43 2.58 8.39
N ALA A 43 -2.46 1.77 8.57
CA ALA A 43 -2.31 0.36 8.89
C ALA A 43 -1.67 -0.39 7.72
N LYS A 44 -0.52 -1.01 7.99
CA LYS A 44 0.24 -1.77 6.99
C LYS A 44 1.32 -2.63 7.67
N GLY A 45 1.69 -3.70 7.01
CA GLY A 45 2.87 -4.47 7.39
C GLY A 45 3.39 -5.32 6.24
N ARG A 46 4.21 -6.33 6.56
CA ARG A 46 4.91 -7.13 5.53
C ARG A 46 3.98 -8.20 5.02
N ARG A 47 4.03 -8.43 3.70
CA ARG A 47 3.32 -9.56 3.11
C ARG A 47 4.03 -10.87 3.45
N ASN A 48 3.25 -11.90 3.79
CA ASN A 48 3.76 -13.24 4.03
C ASN A 48 3.99 -14.00 2.71
N CYS A 49 4.83 -15.05 2.74
CA CYS A 49 5.04 -15.91 1.58
C CYS A 49 3.71 -16.60 1.17
N GLY A 50 3.37 -16.56 -0.11
CA GLY A 50 2.13 -17.14 -0.64
C GLY A 50 0.85 -16.31 -0.42
N GLU A 51 0.91 -15.25 0.38
CA GLU A 51 -0.23 -14.37 0.66
C GLU A 51 -0.45 -13.38 -0.50
N SER A 52 -1.71 -13.12 -0.86
CA SER A 52 -2.06 -12.05 -1.81
C SER A 52 -1.91 -10.66 -1.17
N ARG A 53 -1.83 -9.61 -2.00
CA ARG A 53 -1.77 -8.22 -1.48
C ARG A 53 -3.02 -7.83 -0.71
N HIS A 54 -4.18 -8.33 -1.15
CA HIS A 54 -5.47 -8.11 -0.53
C HIS A 54 -5.57 -8.76 0.84
N GLU A 55 -5.19 -10.04 0.95
CA GLU A 55 -5.15 -10.76 2.23
C GLU A 55 -4.21 -10.09 3.21
N ALA A 56 -3.00 -9.75 2.77
CA ALA A 56 -2.02 -9.05 3.59
C ALA A 56 -2.55 -7.71 4.12
N ALA A 57 -3.16 -6.90 3.26
CA ALA A 57 -3.73 -5.63 3.67
C ALA A 57 -4.83 -5.79 4.73
N LEU A 58 -5.73 -6.77 4.55
CA LEU A 58 -6.82 -7.03 5.50
C LEU A 58 -6.31 -7.59 6.83
N ARG A 59 -5.34 -8.51 6.80
CA ARG A 59 -4.68 -9.06 7.99
C ARG A 59 -4.00 -7.96 8.79
N GLU A 60 -3.17 -7.13 8.15
CA GLU A 60 -2.43 -6.05 8.81
C GLU A 60 -3.36 -5.00 9.42
N VAL A 61 -4.44 -4.63 8.72
CA VAL A 61 -5.49 -3.76 9.28
C VAL A 61 -6.07 -4.38 10.55
N ARG A 62 -6.40 -5.68 10.53
CA ARG A 62 -6.97 -6.37 11.68
C ARG A 62 -5.99 -6.43 12.86
N GLU A 63 -4.72 -6.71 12.59
CA GLU A 63 -3.65 -6.82 13.58
C GLU A 63 -3.33 -5.46 14.23
N GLU A 64 -3.18 -4.40 13.44
CA GLU A 64 -2.74 -3.10 13.96
C GLU A 64 -3.88 -2.24 14.51
N THR A 65 -5.10 -2.39 13.99
CA THR A 65 -6.25 -1.52 14.39
C THR A 65 -7.31 -2.25 15.21
N GLY A 66 -7.32 -3.59 15.17
CA GLY A 66 -8.36 -4.39 15.81
C GLY A 66 -9.70 -4.44 15.05
N TYR A 67 -9.85 -3.76 13.91
CA TYR A 67 -11.10 -3.77 13.15
C TYR A 67 -11.12 -4.85 12.07
N GLN A 68 -12.27 -5.48 11.87
CA GLN A 68 -12.54 -6.25 10.67
C GLN A 68 -12.94 -5.30 9.54
N ALA A 69 -12.35 -5.49 8.36
CA ALA A 69 -12.59 -4.67 7.20
C ALA A 69 -12.91 -5.53 5.97
N ARG A 70 -13.52 -4.89 4.97
CA ARG A 70 -13.65 -5.43 3.62
C ARG A 70 -13.09 -4.42 2.64
N LEU A 71 -12.53 -4.90 1.55
CA LEU A 71 -12.08 -4.02 0.47
C LEU A 71 -13.28 -3.34 -0.16
N HIS A 72 -13.18 -2.03 -0.33
CA HIS A 72 -14.20 -1.25 -1.01
C HIS A 72 -13.76 -1.03 -2.45
N PRO A 73 -14.55 -1.48 -3.45
CA PRO A 73 -14.24 -1.21 -4.85
C PRO A 73 -14.22 0.29 -5.11
N VAL A 74 -13.26 0.75 -5.91
CA VAL A 74 -13.06 2.15 -6.25
C VAL A 74 -12.78 2.30 -7.74
N THR A 75 -13.14 3.46 -8.28
CA THR A 75 -12.73 3.86 -9.62
C THR A 75 -11.27 4.30 -9.60
N ILE A 76 -10.41 3.62 -10.36
CA ILE A 76 -8.96 3.88 -10.38
C ILE A 76 -8.43 3.93 -11.81
N TYR A 77 -7.38 4.73 -12.00
CA TYR A 77 -6.55 4.69 -13.19
C TYR A 77 -5.40 3.70 -12.96
N ILE A 78 -5.34 2.62 -13.74
CA ILE A 78 -4.32 1.58 -13.61
C ILE A 78 -3.83 1.15 -15.00
N ARG A 79 -2.54 0.77 -15.08
CA ARG A 79 -1.91 0.28 -16.32
C ARG A 79 -2.14 -1.22 -16.56
N ALA A 80 -2.66 -1.93 -15.57
CA ALA A 80 -2.97 -3.35 -15.70
C ALA A 80 -4.07 -3.55 -16.78
N PRO A 81 -3.92 -4.56 -17.65
CA PRO A 81 -4.97 -4.94 -18.58
C PRO A 81 -6.16 -5.53 -17.81
N PRO A 82 -7.37 -5.49 -18.40
CA PRO A 82 -8.53 -6.17 -17.84
C PRO A 82 -8.36 -7.70 -18.01
N MET A 83 -9.04 -8.49 -17.18
CA MET A 83 -8.88 -9.96 -17.21
C MET A 83 -9.36 -10.61 -18.51
N ASP A 84 -10.30 -9.97 -19.19
CA ASP A 84 -10.90 -10.44 -20.44
C ASP A 84 -10.14 -9.94 -21.68
N GLU A 85 -8.84 -9.67 -21.56
CA GLU A 85 -8.00 -9.13 -22.63
C GLU A 85 -8.18 -9.87 -23.97
N GLN A 86 -8.62 -9.13 -24.99
CA GLN A 86 -8.76 -9.60 -26.37
C GLN A 86 -7.80 -8.81 -27.25
N GLY A 87 -6.55 -9.29 -27.34
CA GLY A 87 -5.51 -8.73 -28.20
C GLY A 87 -4.54 -7.77 -27.49
N HIS A 88 -3.65 -7.16 -28.28
CA HIS A 88 -2.57 -6.32 -27.76
C HIS A 88 -3.09 -4.95 -27.32
N MET A 89 -3.14 -4.70 -26.01
CA MET A 89 -3.48 -3.40 -25.44
C MET A 89 -2.23 -2.52 -25.23
N PRO A 90 -2.27 -1.20 -25.54
CA PRO A 90 -1.13 -0.30 -25.33
C PRO A 90 -0.74 -0.15 -23.85
N ASP A 91 0.51 0.17 -23.53
CA ASP A 91 0.91 0.46 -22.14
C ASP A 91 0.55 1.90 -21.75
N GLU A 92 -0.72 2.10 -21.42
CA GLU A 92 -1.26 3.37 -20.93
C GLU A 92 -2.23 3.17 -19.76
N PRO A 93 -2.31 4.11 -18.79
CA PRO A 93 -3.26 4.02 -17.70
C PRO A 93 -4.69 4.14 -18.21
N ARG A 94 -5.58 3.27 -17.73
CA ARG A 94 -7.01 3.30 -18.05
C ARG A 94 -7.84 3.38 -16.78
N CYS A 95 -8.98 4.04 -16.87
CA CYS A 95 -9.92 4.16 -15.79
C CYS A 95 -10.84 2.94 -15.77
N TYR A 96 -10.86 2.20 -14.67
CA TYR A 96 -11.81 1.11 -14.45
C TYR A 96 -12.62 1.38 -13.19
N PRO A 97 -13.96 1.18 -13.23
CA PRO A 97 -14.78 1.17 -12.05
C PRO A 97 -14.60 -0.14 -11.26
N ASP A 98 -15.06 -0.13 -10.01
CA ASP A 98 -15.26 -1.33 -9.20
C ASP A 98 -14.01 -2.23 -9.02
N LEU A 99 -12.82 -1.64 -8.97
CA LEU A 99 -11.59 -2.37 -8.69
C LEU A 99 -11.18 -2.26 -7.22
N THR A 100 -10.61 -3.33 -6.70
CA THR A 100 -9.94 -3.36 -5.39
C THR A 100 -8.42 -3.41 -5.51
N GLU A 101 -7.89 -3.22 -6.72
CA GLU A 101 -6.45 -3.22 -6.98
C GLU A 101 -5.71 -2.15 -6.17
N PRO A 102 -4.42 -2.37 -5.84
CA PRO A 102 -3.62 -1.37 -5.15
C PRO A 102 -3.51 -0.07 -5.97
N PHE A 103 -4.00 1.04 -5.42
CA PHE A 103 -3.87 2.37 -6.02
C PHE A 103 -2.53 3.05 -5.72
N MET A 104 -1.71 2.47 -4.83
CA MET A 104 -0.39 2.97 -4.46
C MET A 104 0.53 1.81 -4.06
N GLY A 105 1.78 1.84 -4.51
CA GLY A 105 2.81 0.88 -4.13
C GLY A 105 4.04 1.57 -3.52
N ARG A 106 4.62 0.96 -2.48
CA ARG A 106 5.93 1.36 -1.93
C ARG A 106 6.84 0.15 -1.90
N LEU A 107 7.93 0.22 -2.66
CA LEU A 107 9.02 -0.75 -2.61
C LEU A 107 10.18 -0.15 -1.81
N LEU A 108 10.66 -0.86 -0.79
CA LEU A 108 11.81 -0.42 0.00
C LEU A 108 13.05 -1.19 -0.45
N ASP A 109 14.00 -0.47 -1.05
CA ASP A 109 15.34 -0.99 -1.39
C ASP A 109 16.18 -1.15 -0.11
N LEU A 110 16.61 -2.38 0.15
CA LEU A 110 17.42 -2.75 1.31
C LEU A 110 18.90 -2.37 1.17
N LEU A 111 19.42 -2.23 -0.05
CA LEU A 111 20.80 -1.79 -0.29
C LEU A 111 21.00 -0.33 0.13
N VAL A 112 20.01 0.52 -0.14
CA VAL A 112 20.00 1.93 0.34
C VAL A 112 19.91 2.00 1.86
N ARG A 113 19.17 1.07 2.49
CA ARG A 113 19.03 1.05 3.96
C ARG A 113 20.34 0.75 4.68
N ARG A 114 21.24 -0.07 4.11
CA ARG A 114 22.61 -0.25 4.63
C ARG A 114 23.44 1.01 4.55
N ARG A 115 23.27 1.85 3.51
CA ARG A 115 23.94 3.15 3.42
C ARG A 115 23.36 4.19 4.39
N ARG A 116 22.04 4.19 4.61
CA ARG A 116 21.37 5.07 5.59
C ARG A 116 21.52 4.63 7.05
N SER A 117 22.01 3.43 7.37
CA SER A 117 22.33 3.12 8.77
C SER A 117 23.51 3.95 9.33
N LEU A 118 24.25 4.65 8.45
CA LEU A 118 25.28 5.63 8.81
C LEU A 118 24.77 7.08 8.85
N LEU A 119 23.54 7.34 8.40
CA LEU A 119 22.91 8.65 8.42
C LEU A 119 21.44 8.47 8.79
N GLN A 120 21.14 8.70 10.08
CA GLN A 120 19.78 8.86 10.61
C GLN A 120 18.88 9.56 9.60
N ASP A 121 17.65 9.11 9.38
CA ASP A 121 16.61 10.01 8.89
C ASP A 121 15.19 9.55 9.22
N SER A 122 14.59 10.38 10.06
CA SER A 122 13.19 10.56 10.41
C SER A 122 12.33 10.86 9.17
N PHE A 123 11.14 10.26 9.07
CA PHE A 123 10.17 10.63 8.04
C PHE A 123 9.34 11.82 8.56
N HIS A 124 9.78 13.04 8.24
CA HIS A 124 9.09 14.26 8.64
C HIS A 124 7.90 14.53 7.71
N TRP A 125 6.67 14.27 8.19
CA TRP A 125 5.47 14.89 7.61
C TRP A 125 5.23 16.23 8.31
N ARG A 126 5.62 17.35 7.66
CA ARG A 126 5.24 18.69 8.11
C ARG A 126 3.74 18.90 7.88
N ARG A 127 2.97 19.04 8.97
CA ARG A 127 1.68 19.72 8.93
C ARG A 127 1.92 21.23 8.82
N ARG A 128 1.14 21.92 7.99
CA ARG A 128 0.73 23.30 8.29
C ARG A 128 -0.54 23.23 9.13
#